data_AF-A0A4Q6FVR5-F1
#
_entry.id   AF-A0A4Q6FVR5-F1
#
_cell.length_a   1.000
_cell.length_b   1.000
_cell.length_c   1.000
_cell.angle_alpha   90.00
_cell.angle_beta   90.00
_cell.angle_gamma   90.00
#
_symmetry.space_group_name_H-M   'P 1'
#
loop_
_entity.id
_entity.type
_entity.pdbx_description
1 polymer ?
#
loop_
_entity_poly.entity_id
_entity_poly.type
_entity_poly.pdbx_seq_one_letter_code
_entity_poly.pdbx_strand_id
1 'polypeptide(L)'
;MATEAELTQFVDPFIGTGFHGHVFLGANVPFGAVQLGPVNMSEGWDWCSGYHYSDSTVLGFSHTHLSGTGIGDLGDITVMPVTGNQKIARGKIGDQQ
;
A
#
# COMPACT_ATOMS: atom_id res chain seq x y z
N MET A 1 27.62 9.43 -26.79
CA MET A 1 27.31 8.66 -25.56
C MET A 1 25.81 8.48 -25.54
N ALA A 2 25.31 7.26 -25.71
CA ALA A 2 23.89 7.00 -25.57
C ALA A 2 23.52 7.23 -24.10
N THR A 3 22.56 8.11 -23.85
CA THR A 3 21.95 8.25 -22.52
C THR A 3 21.20 6.95 -22.27
N GLU A 4 21.58 6.23 -21.21
CA GLU A 4 20.85 5.05 -20.75
C GLU A 4 19.37 5.45 -20.60
N ALA A 5 18.50 4.90 -21.46
CA ALA A 5 17.09 5.22 -21.40
C ALA A 5 16.58 4.79 -20.03
N GLU A 6 15.91 5.68 -19.29
CA GLU A 6 15.37 5.37 -17.96
C GLU A 6 14.27 4.30 -18.09
N LEU A 7 14.65 3.02 -18.01
CA LEU A 7 13.74 1.89 -18.21
C LEU A 7 12.62 1.85 -17.16
N THR A 8 12.85 2.46 -16.00
CA THR A 8 11.89 2.59 -14.90
C THR A 8 10.60 3.31 -15.33
N GLN A 9 10.65 4.17 -16.36
CA GLN A 9 9.48 4.87 -16.87
C GLN A 9 8.40 3.94 -17.45
N PHE A 10 8.76 2.70 -17.80
CA PHE A 10 7.82 1.70 -18.32
C PHE A 10 7.10 0.91 -17.22
N VAL A 11 7.50 1.08 -15.95
CA VAL A 11 6.88 0.39 -14.82
C VAL A 11 5.71 1.22 -14.31
N ASP A 12 4.53 0.60 -14.30
CA ASP A 12 3.34 1.15 -13.63
C ASP A 12 3.01 0.29 -12.39
N PRO A 13 3.32 0.77 -11.16
CA PRO A 13 3.03 0.04 -9.92
C PRO A 13 1.54 -0.14 -9.63
N PHE A 14 0.63 0.57 -10.31
CA PHE A 14 -0.81 0.42 -10.09
C PHE A 14 -1.39 -0.83 -10.75
N ILE A 15 -0.70 -1.41 -11.75
CA ILE A 15 -1.14 -2.62 -12.42
C ILE A 15 -1.21 -3.78 -11.40
N GLY A 16 -2.40 -4.36 -11.25
CA GLY A 16 -2.66 -5.46 -10.32
C GLY A 16 -3.01 -5.05 -8.89
N THR A 17 -3.10 -3.74 -8.60
CA THR A 17 -3.53 -3.22 -7.29
C THR A 17 -5.04 -3.18 -7.10
N GLY A 18 -5.83 -3.50 -8.13
CA GLY A 18 -7.28 -3.61 -8.05
C GLY A 18 -7.76 -5.01 -8.44
N PHE A 19 -9.05 -5.27 -8.22
CA PHE A 19 -9.63 -6.60 -8.39
C PHE A 19 -8.81 -7.63 -7.59
N HIS A 20 -8.64 -8.84 -8.12
CA HIS A 20 -8.03 -9.98 -7.43
C HIS A 20 -6.51 -10.10 -7.66
N GLY A 21 -5.84 -9.02 -8.06
CA GLY A 21 -4.40 -9.04 -8.37
C GLY A 21 -3.53 -9.04 -7.13
N HIS A 22 -3.95 -8.30 -6.10
CA HIS A 22 -3.28 -8.18 -4.81
C HIS A 22 -1.80 -7.79 -4.92
N VAL A 23 -1.43 -6.99 -5.93
CA VAL A 23 -0.07 -6.46 -6.04
C VAL A 23 0.11 -5.38 -4.99
N PHE A 24 1.28 -5.37 -4.33
CA PHE A 24 1.60 -4.30 -3.38
C PHE A 24 1.85 -2.98 -4.12
N LEU A 25 1.46 -1.87 -3.51
CA LEU A 25 1.83 -0.53 -3.97
C LEU A 25 2.80 0.10 -2.98
N GLY A 26 3.97 0.56 -3.44
CA GLY A 26 4.91 1.28 -2.60
C GLY A 26 6.35 1.26 -3.12
N ALA A 27 7.25 1.84 -2.35
CA ALA A 27 8.67 1.90 -2.64
C ALA A 27 9.38 0.62 -2.17
N ASN A 28 10.14 0.02 -3.07
CA ASN A 28 11.01 -1.12 -2.78
C ASN A 28 12.20 -1.12 -3.75
N VAL A 29 13.30 -1.73 -3.33
CA VAL A 29 14.40 -2.12 -4.21
C VAL A 29 14.22 -3.57 -4.65
N PRO A 30 14.87 -4.04 -5.74
CA PRO A 30 14.79 -5.43 -6.15
C PRO A 30 15.15 -6.38 -4.99
N PHE A 31 14.22 -7.27 -4.64
CA PHE A 31 14.36 -8.25 -3.54
C PHE A 31 14.57 -7.62 -2.15
N GLY A 32 14.17 -6.36 -1.95
CA GLY A 32 14.28 -5.67 -0.68
C GLY A 32 13.38 -6.26 0.41
N ALA A 33 13.89 -6.27 1.64
CA ALA A 33 13.17 -6.77 2.81
C ALA A 33 12.11 -5.80 3.36
N VAL A 34 12.16 -4.53 2.94
CA VAL A 34 11.23 -3.48 3.37
C VAL A 34 10.42 -3.05 2.15
N GLN A 35 9.10 -3.16 2.27
CA GLN A 35 8.15 -2.72 1.25
C GLN A 35 7.33 -1.57 1.84
N LEU A 36 7.83 -0.33 1.72
CA LEU A 36 7.17 0.83 2.30
C LEU A 36 6.05 1.32 1.39
N GLY A 37 4.79 1.27 1.85
CA GLY A 37 3.65 1.58 1.00
C GLY A 37 2.41 2.02 1.78
N PRO A 38 1.47 2.71 1.10
CA PRO A 38 0.18 3.05 1.70
C PRO A 38 -0.65 1.79 1.98
N VAL A 39 -1.42 1.84 3.05
CA VAL A 39 -2.41 0.83 3.42
C VAL A 39 -3.79 1.48 3.45
N ASN A 40 -4.75 0.90 2.76
CA ASN A 40 -6.15 1.35 2.73
C ASN A 40 -7.10 0.17 2.97
N MET A 41 -6.81 -0.68 3.96
CA MET A 41 -7.47 -1.97 4.16
C MET A 41 -8.92 -1.87 4.66
N SER A 42 -9.85 -1.37 3.84
CA SER A 42 -11.26 -1.19 4.17
C SER A 42 -12.06 -2.48 4.18
N GLU A 43 -11.82 -3.40 3.24
CA GLU A 43 -12.76 -4.50 2.95
C GLU A 43 -12.07 -5.87 2.69
N GLY A 44 -11.64 -6.57 3.73
CA GLY A 44 -11.43 -8.02 3.66
C GLY A 44 -10.41 -8.53 2.63
N TRP A 45 -10.77 -9.56 1.87
CA TRP A 45 -9.84 -10.41 1.11
C TRP A 45 -9.14 -9.71 -0.07
N ASP A 46 -9.80 -8.81 -0.79
CA ASP A 46 -9.18 -8.17 -1.96
C ASP A 46 -8.01 -7.23 -1.59
N TRP A 47 -7.86 -6.91 -0.30
CA TRP A 47 -6.78 -6.09 0.25
C TRP A 47 -5.65 -6.93 0.86
N CYS A 48 -5.42 -8.15 0.36
CA CYS A 48 -4.36 -9.03 0.86
C CYS A 48 -2.97 -8.36 0.90
N SER A 49 -2.68 -7.45 -0.03
CA SER A 49 -1.42 -6.69 -0.08
C SER A 49 -1.40 -5.43 0.78
N GLY A 50 -2.49 -5.13 1.49
CA GLY A 50 -2.68 -3.90 2.26
C GLY A 50 -3.23 -2.72 1.45
N TYR A 51 -3.16 -2.77 0.12
CA TYR A 51 -3.66 -1.71 -0.77
C TYR A 51 -4.63 -2.25 -1.83
N HIS A 52 -5.74 -1.56 -2.04
CA HIS A 52 -6.63 -1.77 -3.18
C HIS A 52 -6.98 -0.46 -3.88
N TYR A 53 -6.93 -0.45 -5.21
CA TYR A 53 -7.09 0.78 -6.03
C TYR A 53 -8.44 1.50 -5.83
N SER A 54 -9.49 0.78 -5.49
CA SER A 54 -10.84 1.37 -5.34
C SER A 54 -11.05 2.10 -4.02
N ASP A 55 -10.19 1.92 -3.02
CA ASP A 55 -10.37 2.58 -1.73
C ASP A 55 -9.72 3.97 -1.71
N SER A 56 -10.47 4.91 -1.17
CA SER A 56 -10.14 6.33 -1.07
C SER A 56 -9.57 6.71 0.30
N THR A 57 -9.57 5.80 1.29
CA THR A 57 -9.13 6.12 2.66
C THR A 57 -7.83 5.43 3.03
N VAL A 58 -6.75 6.20 3.18
CA VAL A 58 -5.46 5.69 3.67
C VAL A 58 -5.45 5.62 5.20
N LEU A 59 -5.09 4.45 5.74
CA LEU A 59 -4.93 4.19 7.17
C LEU A 59 -3.52 4.55 7.68
N GLY A 60 -2.53 4.54 6.78
CA GLY A 60 -1.14 4.88 7.07
C GLY A 60 -0.20 4.26 6.05
N PHE A 61 1.09 4.23 6.39
CA PHE A 61 2.15 3.65 5.58
C PHE A 61 2.89 2.56 6.36
N SER A 62 2.75 1.30 5.93
CA SER A 62 3.39 0.14 6.57
C SER A 62 4.68 -0.24 5.86
N HIS A 63 5.55 -0.99 6.54
CA HIS A 63 6.90 -1.31 6.06
C HIS A 63 7.07 -2.75 5.55
N THR A 64 6.08 -3.62 5.74
CA THR A 64 6.10 -5.01 5.30
C THR A 64 4.81 -5.36 4.57
N HIS A 65 4.92 -5.97 3.37
CA HIS A 65 3.78 -6.35 2.54
C HIS A 65 4.06 -7.61 1.73
N LEU A 66 3.03 -8.43 1.52
CA LEU A 66 3.07 -9.54 0.55
C LEU A 66 2.46 -9.06 -0.78
N SER A 67 3.04 -9.51 -1.90
CA SER A 67 2.59 -9.13 -3.25
C SER A 67 2.06 -10.35 -4.00
N GLY A 68 0.79 -10.33 -4.36
CA GLY A 68 0.11 -11.35 -5.17
C GLY A 68 -0.38 -12.57 -4.39
N THR A 69 -0.50 -12.49 -3.06
CA THR A 69 -0.95 -13.60 -2.22
C THR A 69 -2.48 -13.69 -2.16
N GLY A 70 -3.00 -14.90 -1.97
CA GLY A 70 -4.45 -15.13 -1.75
C GLY A 70 -4.87 -15.12 -0.28
N ILE A 71 -3.97 -14.74 0.64
CA ILE A 71 -4.23 -14.55 2.07
C ILE A 71 -3.38 -13.35 2.51
N GLY A 72 -3.97 -12.46 3.30
CA GLY A 72 -3.29 -11.29 3.87
C GLY A 72 -2.49 -11.64 5.12
N ASP A 73 -1.30 -11.06 5.22
CA ASP A 73 -0.41 -11.08 6.39
C ASP A 73 0.56 -9.87 6.26
N LEU A 74 1.49 -9.70 7.20
CA LEU A 74 2.37 -8.54 7.32
C LEU A 74 1.56 -7.24 7.58
N GLY A 75 1.97 -6.12 6.99
CA GLY A 75 1.40 -4.80 7.28
C GLY A 75 1.99 -4.15 8.53
N ASP A 76 3.18 -4.57 8.94
CA ASP A 76 3.83 -4.16 10.18
C ASP A 76 4.42 -2.75 10.12
N ILE A 77 4.58 -2.15 11.30
CA ILE A 77 5.19 -0.83 11.52
C ILE A 77 4.49 0.23 10.66
N THR A 78 3.27 0.58 11.04
CA THR A 78 2.48 1.58 10.35
C THR A 78 2.75 2.98 10.89
N VAL A 79 3.11 3.91 10.00
CA VAL A 79 3.25 5.33 10.33
C VAL A 79 2.08 6.08 9.71
N MET A 80 1.31 6.78 10.55
CA MET A 80 0.25 7.68 10.11
C MET A 80 0.65 9.12 10.42
N PRO A 81 0.93 9.97 9.42
CA PRO A 81 1.16 11.39 9.66
C PRO A 81 -0.14 12.05 10.12
N VAL A 82 -0.07 12.82 11.22
CA VAL A 82 -1.22 13.51 11.80
C VAL A 82 -0.86 14.95 12.17
N THR A 83 -1.86 15.83 12.17
CA THR A 83 -1.78 17.18 12.73
C THR A 83 -2.91 17.37 13.74
N GLY A 84 -2.71 18.24 14.74
CA GLY A 84 -3.73 18.49 15.76
C GLY A 84 -3.91 17.32 16.75
N ASN A 85 -5.10 17.19 17.33
CA ASN A 85 -5.42 16.17 18.34
C ASN A 85 -5.51 14.78 17.71
N GLN A 86 -4.90 13.81 18.36
CA GLN A 86 -4.68 12.48 17.80
C GLN A 86 -5.82 11.55 18.16
N LYS A 87 -6.41 10.92 17.14
CA LYS A 87 -7.31 9.78 17.32
C LYS A 87 -6.45 8.51 17.29
N ILE A 88 -6.38 7.82 18.44
CA ILE A 88 -5.55 6.62 18.62
C ILE A 88 -6.27 5.31 18.27
N ALA A 89 -7.45 5.42 17.63
CA ALA A 89 -8.22 4.30 17.13
C ALA A 89 -8.37 4.40 15.61
N ARG A 90 -8.51 3.23 14.97
CA ARG A 90 -8.79 3.15 13.54
C ARG A 90 -10.12 3.86 13.23
N GLY A 91 -10.09 4.82 12.30
CA GLY A 91 -11.29 5.48 11.80
C GLY A 91 -12.18 4.53 10.99
N LYS A 92 -13.48 4.78 11.02
CA LYS A 92 -14.48 4.09 10.20
C LYS A 92 -14.94 5.00 9.07
N ILE A 93 -15.39 4.39 7.97
CA ILE A 93 -16.04 5.13 6.88
C ILE A 93 -17.27 5.84 7.46
N GLY A 94 -17.28 7.17 7.37
CA GLY A 94 -18.34 8.05 7.93
C GLY A 94 -17.95 8.82 9.19
N ASP A 95 -16.82 8.51 9.82
CA ASP A 95 -16.29 9.34 10.91
C ASP A 95 -15.86 10.71 10.37
N GLN A 96 -16.23 11.80 11.05
CA GLN A 96 -15.68 13.11 10.72
C GLN A 96 -14.20 13.14 11.11
N GLN A 97 -13.34 13.55 10.18
CA GLN A 97 -11.89 13.67 10.40
C GLN A 97 -11.58 14.70 11.49
#